data_AF-A0A850Z8R8-F1
#
_entry.id   AF-A0A850Z8R8-F1
#
_cell.length_a   1.000
_cell.length_b   1.000
_cell.length_c   1.000
_cell.angle_alpha   90.00
_cell.angle_beta   90.00
_cell.angle_gamma   90.00
#
_symmetry.space_group_name_H-M   'P 1'
#
loop_
_entity.id
_entity.type
_entity.pdbx_description
1 polymer ?
#
loop_
_entity_poly.entity_id
_entity_poly.type
_entity_poly.pdbx_seq_one_letter_code
_entity_poly.pdbx_strand_id
1 'polypeptide(L)'
;MGETGKEEYKIQSFDSETQKLLKTALKAPLPRIVSAPFSVTVMGPAQTLVVFQVPLSNQGPEGWVLTVFLFSADPSNVDLEKVANIIVDQSLKDSVFSKEAGRICYTIIQAESKQVGQSIFRRSLLNRLQQEYKDREELRTRSLQAWICYVTFICNIFDYLRVNNMPMMALVNPVYDCLFRLAQPDSLQKEEEVDCLVLQLHRIGEQLEKMNSQRMDELFSLLRDGFLLQEGLSSLSQLLLLEIIEFRAADWKMTDAAQKYYYSEVTD
;
A
#
# COMPACT_ATOMS: atom_id res chain seq x y z
N MET A 1 12.62 -4.01 -57.34
CA MET A 1 12.28 -3.34 -56.07
C MET A 1 10.89 -3.81 -55.70
N GLY A 2 10.81 -4.75 -54.76
CA GLY A 2 9.58 -5.45 -54.39
C GLY A 2 8.93 -4.86 -53.15
N GLU A 3 7.62 -4.68 -53.23
CA GLU A 3 6.74 -4.31 -52.12
C GLU A 3 6.60 -5.50 -51.16
N THR A 4 6.84 -5.28 -49.86
CA THR A 4 6.59 -6.28 -48.81
C THR A 4 5.20 -6.09 -48.22
N GLY A 5 4.35 -7.07 -48.49
CA GLY A 5 3.01 -7.21 -47.91
C GLY A 5 3.06 -7.52 -46.41
N LYS A 6 2.09 -6.96 -45.69
CA LYS A 6 1.80 -7.21 -44.28
C LYS A 6 1.25 -8.64 -44.11
N GLU A 7 1.92 -9.47 -43.30
CA GLU A 7 1.32 -10.70 -42.79
C GLU A 7 0.39 -10.36 -41.62
N GLU A 8 -0.90 -10.66 -41.77
CA GLU A 8 -1.90 -10.62 -40.71
C GLU A 8 -1.65 -11.75 -39.70
N TYR A 9 -1.24 -11.38 -38.49
CA TYR A 9 -1.15 -12.29 -37.36
C TYR A 9 -2.55 -12.57 -36.79
N LYS A 10 -3.06 -13.80 -36.94
CA LYS A 10 -4.28 -14.28 -36.27
C LYS A 10 -3.97 -14.57 -34.79
N ILE A 11 -4.64 -13.85 -33.88
CA ILE A 11 -4.54 -14.01 -32.43
C ILE A 11 -5.38 -15.23 -31.98
N GLN A 12 -4.76 -16.17 -31.25
CA GLN A 12 -5.46 -17.26 -30.57
C GLN A 12 -6.02 -16.76 -29.23
N SER A 13 -7.30 -17.02 -28.99
CA SER A 13 -8.02 -16.70 -27.75
C SER A 13 -7.44 -17.44 -26.54
N PHE A 14 -7.53 -16.83 -25.35
CA PHE A 14 -7.29 -17.51 -24.08
C PHE A 14 -8.04 -18.83 -23.96
N ASP A 15 -7.37 -19.79 -23.34
CA ASP A 15 -8.02 -21.01 -22.91
C ASP A 15 -9.10 -20.68 -21.85
N SER A 16 -10.14 -21.50 -21.81
CA SER A 16 -11.29 -21.28 -20.95
C SER A 16 -10.96 -21.33 -19.45
N GLU A 17 -9.83 -21.93 -19.07
CA GLU A 17 -9.42 -22.14 -17.68
C GLU A 17 -8.91 -20.83 -17.07
N THR A 18 -8.09 -20.09 -17.82
CA THR A 18 -7.59 -18.76 -17.42
C THR A 18 -8.73 -17.76 -17.22
N GLN A 19 -9.72 -17.75 -18.11
CA GLN A 19 -10.91 -16.89 -17.97
C GLN A 19 -11.78 -17.27 -16.77
N LYS A 20 -11.85 -18.57 -16.45
CA LYS A 20 -12.61 -19.09 -15.31
C LYS A 20 -11.91 -18.79 -13.99
N LEU A 21 -10.57 -18.81 -13.96
CA LEU A 21 -9.75 -18.45 -12.80
C LEU A 21 -9.92 -16.98 -12.42
N LEU A 22 -9.87 -16.06 -13.39
CA LEU A 22 -10.15 -14.63 -13.17
C LEU A 22 -11.57 -14.41 -12.64
N LYS A 23 -12.57 -15.06 -13.23
CA LYS A 23 -13.97 -14.98 -12.76
C LYS A 23 -14.18 -15.62 -11.38
N THR A 24 -13.39 -16.63 -11.01
CA THR A 24 -13.50 -17.31 -9.72
C THR A 24 -12.79 -16.54 -8.61
N ALA A 25 -11.63 -15.95 -8.89
CA ALA A 25 -10.91 -15.07 -7.96
C ALA A 25 -11.76 -13.85 -7.56
N LEU A 26 -12.56 -13.33 -8.49
CA LEU A 26 -13.48 -12.21 -8.27
C LEU A 26 -14.81 -12.63 -7.59
N LYS A 27 -15.14 -13.93 -7.55
CA LYS A 27 -16.34 -14.48 -6.89
C LYS A 27 -16.06 -15.05 -5.50
N ALA A 28 -14.80 -15.13 -5.08
CA ALA A 28 -14.43 -15.66 -3.77
C ALA A 28 -15.03 -14.77 -2.65
N PRO A 29 -15.77 -15.33 -1.67
CA PRO A 29 -16.31 -14.55 -0.57
C PRO A 29 -15.17 -13.92 0.24
N LEU A 30 -15.26 -12.62 0.46
CA LEU A 30 -14.33 -11.87 1.31
C LEU A 30 -14.33 -12.47 2.74
N PRO A 31 -13.16 -12.62 3.39
CA PRO A 31 -13.10 -12.70 4.84
C PRO A 31 -13.73 -11.41 5.38
N ARG A 32 -14.75 -11.55 6.22
CA ARG A 32 -15.59 -10.47 6.74
C ARG A 32 -14.78 -9.38 7.47
N ILE A 33 -14.28 -8.38 6.75
CA ILE A 33 -14.01 -7.04 7.26
C ILE A 33 -14.43 -6.08 6.13
N VAL A 34 -15.45 -5.26 6.43
CA VAL A 34 -16.17 -4.31 5.56
C VAL A 34 -17.24 -4.91 4.65
N SER A 35 -18.49 -4.65 5.02
CA SER A 35 -19.72 -5.00 4.34
C SER A 35 -20.08 -3.99 3.24
N ALA A 36 -19.91 -4.36 1.97
CA ALA A 36 -20.73 -3.87 0.85
C ALA A 36 -20.52 -4.81 -0.37
N PRO A 37 -21.55 -5.05 -1.20
CA PRO A 37 -21.43 -5.93 -2.35
C PRO A 37 -20.53 -5.30 -3.43
N PHE A 38 -19.41 -5.95 -3.74
CA PHE A 38 -18.63 -5.66 -4.94
C PHE A 38 -19.39 -6.16 -6.17
N SER A 39 -19.68 -5.26 -7.12
CA SER A 39 -20.25 -5.63 -8.43
C SER A 39 -19.24 -5.36 -9.53
N VAL A 40 -18.80 -6.41 -10.21
CA VAL A 40 -17.99 -6.33 -11.44
C VAL A 40 -18.94 -6.53 -12.62
N THR A 41 -19.13 -5.49 -13.44
CA THR A 41 -19.90 -5.61 -14.69
C THR A 41 -18.94 -5.89 -15.85
N VAL A 42 -19.01 -7.10 -16.41
CA VAL A 42 -18.27 -7.48 -17.63
C VAL A 42 -19.18 -7.22 -18.84
N MET A 43 -18.92 -6.16 -19.61
CA MET A 43 -19.63 -5.90 -20.86
C MET A 43 -18.79 -6.28 -22.08
N GLY A 44 -19.12 -7.42 -22.68
CA GLY A 44 -18.88 -7.70 -24.11
C GLY A 44 -17.43 -7.97 -24.56
N PRO A 45 -17.24 -8.48 -25.80
CA PRO A 45 -16.08 -9.28 -26.16
C PRO A 45 -14.87 -8.50 -26.71
N ALA A 46 -14.74 -7.19 -26.48
CA ALA A 46 -13.62 -6.43 -27.05
C ALA A 46 -12.95 -5.40 -26.11
N GLN A 47 -13.43 -5.19 -24.89
CA GLN A 47 -12.87 -4.18 -23.98
C GLN A 47 -13.05 -4.66 -22.54
N THR A 48 -11.96 -5.09 -21.89
CA THR A 48 -12.01 -5.44 -20.46
C THR A 48 -11.79 -4.18 -19.64
N LEU A 49 -12.88 -3.50 -19.30
CA LEU A 49 -12.87 -2.43 -18.31
C LEU A 49 -12.74 -3.06 -16.92
N VAL A 50 -11.63 -2.79 -16.22
CA VAL A 50 -11.49 -3.12 -14.79
C VAL A 50 -11.82 -1.87 -14.00
N VAL A 51 -13.08 -1.77 -13.57
CA VAL A 51 -13.55 -0.68 -12.72
C VAL A 51 -13.30 -1.07 -11.26
N PHE A 52 -12.42 -0.33 -10.59
CA PHE A 52 -12.25 -0.43 -9.14
C PHE A 52 -13.13 0.61 -8.48
N GLN A 53 -14.14 0.16 -7.73
CA GLN A 53 -14.97 1.05 -6.92
C GLN A 53 -14.38 1.12 -5.52
N VAL A 54 -13.76 2.25 -5.20
CA VAL A 54 -13.20 2.51 -3.87
C VAL A 54 -14.15 3.45 -3.12
N PRO A 55 -14.58 3.12 -1.90
CA PRO A 55 -15.40 4.04 -1.11
C PRO A 55 -14.57 5.26 -0.68
N LEU A 56 -15.06 6.48 -0.89
CA LEU A 56 -14.52 7.62 -0.16
C LEU A 56 -14.95 7.50 1.29
N SER A 57 -13.98 7.51 2.21
CA SER A 57 -14.33 7.83 3.58
C SER A 57 -14.74 9.30 3.64
N ASN A 58 -15.92 9.53 4.21
CA ASN A 58 -16.40 10.77 4.83
C ASN A 58 -17.40 11.70 4.10
N GLN A 59 -18.20 11.25 3.12
CA GLN A 59 -19.42 11.99 2.72
C GLN A 59 -20.58 11.08 2.28
N GLY A 60 -21.52 10.82 3.20
CA GLY A 60 -22.90 10.39 2.91
C GLY A 60 -23.08 9.15 2.00
N PRO A 61 -24.32 8.76 1.68
CA PRO A 61 -24.60 7.57 0.87
C PRO A 61 -24.31 7.74 -0.64
N GLU A 62 -23.82 8.90 -1.09
CA GLU A 62 -23.74 9.23 -2.53
C GLU A 62 -22.34 9.65 -3.03
N GLY A 63 -21.30 9.58 -2.21
CA GLY A 63 -19.92 9.93 -2.60
C GLY A 63 -19.10 8.76 -3.15
N TRP A 64 -19.34 8.32 -4.39
CA TRP A 64 -18.47 7.36 -5.09
C TRP A 64 -17.50 8.11 -6.02
N VAL A 65 -16.18 8.02 -5.81
CA VAL A 65 -15.21 8.39 -6.86
C VAL A 65 -14.89 7.15 -7.67
N LEU A 66 -15.26 7.22 -8.95
CA LEU A 66 -14.94 6.24 -9.97
C LEU A 66 -13.48 6.43 -10.38
N THR A 67 -12.52 5.77 -9.73
CA THR A 67 -11.17 5.65 -10.28
C THR A 67 -11.15 4.51 -11.29
N VAL A 68 -11.47 4.84 -12.54
CA VAL A 68 -11.45 3.89 -13.65
C VAL A 68 -10.01 3.69 -14.11
N PHE A 69 -9.46 2.48 -13.91
CA PHE A 69 -8.25 2.08 -14.63
C PHE A 69 -8.67 1.54 -16.00
N LEU A 70 -8.43 2.33 -17.04
CA LEU A 70 -8.51 1.89 -18.43
C LEU A 70 -7.32 0.97 -18.73
N PHE A 71 -7.46 -0.33 -18.43
CA PHE A 71 -6.61 -1.34 -19.06
C PHE A 71 -7.15 -1.65 -20.44
N SER A 72 -6.86 -0.75 -21.39
CA SER A 72 -7.00 -1.05 -22.82
C SER A 72 -5.83 -1.94 -23.25
N ALA A 73 -5.82 -3.18 -22.78
CA ALA A 73 -4.83 -4.15 -23.21
C ALA A 73 -5.55 -5.38 -23.78
N ASP A 74 -5.17 -5.72 -25.01
CA ASP A 74 -5.40 -7.02 -25.60
C ASP A 74 -4.91 -8.07 -24.58
N PRO A 75 -5.79 -8.94 -24.05
CA PRO A 75 -5.50 -9.63 -22.79
C PRO A 75 -4.26 -10.54 -22.88
N SER A 76 -3.85 -10.93 -24.10
CA SER A 76 -2.71 -11.78 -24.47
C SER A 76 -1.33 -11.11 -24.41
N ASN A 77 -1.25 -9.81 -24.12
CA ASN A 77 0.01 -9.06 -24.07
C ASN A 77 0.05 -8.03 -22.93
N VAL A 78 -0.36 -8.44 -21.72
CA VAL A 78 -0.22 -7.61 -20.53
C VAL A 78 1.26 -7.59 -20.12
N ASP A 79 1.92 -6.48 -20.42
CA ASP A 79 3.28 -6.21 -20.01
C ASP A 79 3.34 -5.98 -18.49
N LEU A 80 3.61 -7.04 -17.74
CA LEU A 80 3.64 -7.04 -16.28
C LEU A 80 4.65 -6.04 -15.69
N GLU A 81 5.71 -5.72 -16.42
CA GLU A 81 6.67 -4.68 -16.02
C GLU A 81 6.05 -3.29 -16.09
N LYS A 82 5.33 -2.99 -17.18
CA LYS A 82 4.55 -1.73 -17.28
C LYS A 82 3.46 -1.66 -16.22
N VAL A 83 2.77 -2.76 -15.93
CA VAL A 83 1.74 -2.79 -14.87
C VAL A 83 2.36 -2.44 -13.51
N ALA A 84 3.50 -3.04 -13.15
CA ALA A 84 4.18 -2.73 -11.90
C ALA A 84 4.59 -1.25 -11.82
N ASN A 85 5.13 -0.69 -12.91
CA ASN A 85 5.48 0.72 -12.97
C ASN A 85 4.28 1.65 -12.80
N ILE A 86 3.16 1.39 -13.50
CA ILE A 86 1.93 2.17 -13.39
C ILE A 86 1.37 2.12 -11.97
N ILE A 87 1.37 0.94 -11.33
CA ILE A 87 0.89 0.81 -9.95
C ILE A 87 1.75 1.65 -9.01
N VAL A 88 3.08 1.62 -9.14
CA VAL A 88 3.96 2.44 -8.30
C VAL A 88 3.71 3.93 -8.57
N ASP A 89 3.69 4.35 -9.84
CA ASP A 89 3.46 5.74 -10.23
C ASP A 89 2.13 6.29 -9.69
N GLN A 90 1.08 5.48 -9.74
CA GLN A 90 -0.22 5.88 -9.22
C GLN A 90 -0.25 5.87 -7.68
N SER A 91 0.44 4.92 -7.05
CA SER A 91 0.56 4.85 -5.59
C SER A 91 1.26 6.08 -5.03
N LEU A 92 2.20 6.68 -5.75
CA LEU A 92 2.86 7.92 -5.35
C LEU A 92 1.98 9.17 -5.50
N LYS A 93 0.97 9.13 -6.37
CA LYS A 93 0.11 10.29 -6.67
C LYS A 93 -1.18 10.32 -5.85
N ASP A 94 -1.70 9.15 -5.50
CA ASP A 94 -3.02 9.00 -4.91
C ASP A 94 -2.91 8.27 -3.55
N SER A 95 -3.26 9.00 -2.49
CA SER A 95 -3.19 8.53 -1.10
C SER A 95 -4.21 7.45 -0.76
N VAL A 96 -5.32 7.38 -1.51
CA VAL A 96 -6.33 6.33 -1.36
C VAL A 96 -5.82 5.08 -2.08
N PHE A 97 -5.32 5.24 -3.30
CA PHE A 97 -4.77 4.12 -4.06
C PHE A 97 -3.56 3.49 -3.37
N SER A 98 -2.68 4.30 -2.76
CA SER A 98 -1.49 3.79 -2.06
C SER A 98 -1.83 2.79 -0.94
N LYS A 99 -2.98 2.98 -0.26
CA LYS A 99 -3.52 2.10 0.79
C LYS A 99 -3.99 0.74 0.24
N GLU A 100 -4.64 0.74 -0.92
CA GLU A 100 -5.20 -0.47 -1.53
C GLU A 100 -4.23 -1.21 -2.47
N ALA A 101 -3.19 -0.52 -2.96
CA ALA A 101 -2.26 -1.07 -3.94
C ALA A 101 -1.54 -2.33 -3.46
N GLY A 102 -1.36 -2.50 -2.13
CA GLY A 102 -0.81 -3.74 -1.55
C GLY A 102 -1.63 -4.99 -1.89
N ARG A 103 -2.97 -4.89 -1.83
CA ARG A 103 -3.90 -5.98 -2.16
C ARG A 103 -3.87 -6.34 -3.64
N ILE A 104 -3.78 -5.32 -4.49
CA ILE A 104 -3.67 -5.48 -5.94
C ILE A 104 -2.38 -6.22 -6.27
N CYS A 105 -1.24 -5.74 -5.75
CA CYS A 105 0.06 -6.39 -5.92
C CYS A 105 0.07 -7.83 -5.44
N TYR A 106 -0.49 -8.11 -4.26
CA TYR A 106 -0.61 -9.47 -3.74
C TYR A 106 -1.41 -10.38 -4.69
N THR A 107 -2.57 -9.91 -5.16
CA THR A 107 -3.43 -10.69 -6.07
C THR A 107 -2.73 -11.03 -7.38
N ILE A 108 -2.01 -10.06 -7.96
CA ILE A 108 -1.24 -10.27 -9.20
C ILE A 108 -0.10 -11.27 -8.96
N ILE A 109 0.64 -11.14 -7.85
CA ILE A 109 1.77 -12.03 -7.52
C ILE A 109 1.28 -13.46 -7.24
N GLN A 110 0.12 -13.62 -6.61
CA GLN A 110 -0.50 -14.92 -6.40
C GLN A 110 -1.03 -15.56 -7.69
N ALA A 111 -1.46 -14.75 -8.66
CA ALA A 111 -1.84 -15.24 -9.98
C ALA A 111 -0.59 -15.65 -10.79
N GLU A 112 0.46 -14.83 -10.73
CA GLU A 112 1.75 -15.08 -11.37
C GLU A 112 2.43 -16.34 -10.83
N SER A 113 2.43 -16.58 -9.52
CA SER A 113 3.09 -17.74 -8.90
C SER A 113 2.47 -19.10 -9.26
N LYS A 114 1.20 -19.11 -9.71
CA LYS A 114 0.53 -20.32 -10.22
C LYS A 114 0.98 -20.69 -11.63
N GLN A 115 1.57 -19.75 -12.37
CA GLN A 115 2.17 -19.99 -13.67
C GLN A 115 3.65 -20.34 -13.46
N VAL A 116 4.04 -21.57 -13.80
CA VAL A 116 5.39 -22.08 -13.55
C VAL A 116 6.43 -21.22 -14.29
N GLY A 117 7.32 -20.59 -13.52
CA GLY A 117 8.54 -19.96 -14.03
C GLY A 117 8.49 -18.45 -14.29
N GLN A 118 7.39 -17.76 -14.00
CA GLN A 118 7.32 -16.30 -14.14
C GLN A 118 7.22 -15.63 -12.76
N SER A 119 8.15 -14.69 -12.50
CA SER A 119 8.09 -13.78 -11.35
C SER A 119 8.44 -12.37 -11.81
N ILE A 120 7.93 -11.99 -12.97
CA ILE A 120 8.24 -10.77 -13.71
C ILE A 120 7.65 -9.59 -12.98
N PHE A 121 6.36 -9.66 -12.62
CA PHE A 121 5.67 -8.60 -11.89
C PHE A 121 6.31 -8.40 -10.52
N ARG A 122 6.49 -9.46 -9.73
CA ARG A 122 7.12 -9.35 -8.39
C ARG A 122 8.50 -8.70 -8.47
N ARG A 123 9.33 -9.11 -9.43
CA ARG A 123 10.69 -8.57 -9.60
C ARG A 123 10.65 -7.11 -10.03
N SER A 124 9.81 -6.78 -11.01
CA SER A 124 9.65 -5.40 -11.49
C SER A 124 9.16 -4.47 -10.38
N LEU A 125 8.15 -4.90 -9.62
CA LEU A 125 7.62 -4.15 -8.47
C LEU A 125 8.70 -3.88 -7.42
N LEU A 126 9.46 -4.90 -7.02
CA LEU A 126 10.53 -4.75 -6.02
C LEU A 126 11.68 -3.88 -6.53
N ASN A 127 12.08 -4.03 -7.80
CA ASN A 127 13.11 -3.19 -8.41
C ASN A 127 12.68 -1.73 -8.44
N ARG A 128 11.43 -1.46 -8.82
CA ARG A 128 10.89 -0.10 -8.87
C ARG A 128 10.77 0.51 -7.46
N LEU A 129 10.26 -0.24 -6.49
CA LEU A 129 10.23 0.18 -5.08
C LEU A 129 11.62 0.52 -4.53
N GLN A 130 12.63 -0.28 -4.91
CA GLN A 130 14.01 -0.05 -4.51
C GLN A 130 14.61 1.21 -5.16
N GLN A 131 14.21 1.55 -6.39
CA GLN A 131 14.62 2.80 -7.03
C GLN A 131 14.09 4.00 -6.25
N GLU A 132 12.78 4.03 -5.97
CA GLU A 132 12.16 5.12 -5.19
C GLU A 132 12.72 5.18 -3.75
N TYR A 133 13.11 4.05 -3.16
CA TYR A 133 13.78 4.01 -1.85
C TYR A 133 15.13 4.73 -1.85
N LYS A 134 15.93 4.55 -2.91
CA LYS A 134 17.25 5.17 -3.03
C LYS A 134 17.13 6.69 -3.15
N ASP A 135 16.12 7.13 -3.89
CA ASP A 135 15.88 8.55 -4.20
C ASP A 135 14.93 9.22 -3.16
N ARG A 136 14.71 8.58 -2.00
CA ARG A 136 13.69 8.99 -1.01
C ARG A 136 13.84 10.41 -0.45
N GLU A 137 15.06 10.88 -0.21
CA GLU A 137 15.28 12.25 0.30
C GLU A 137 14.95 13.29 -0.78
N GLU A 138 15.26 12.98 -2.05
CA GLU A 138 14.84 13.81 -3.19
C GLU A 138 13.32 13.77 -3.35
N LEU A 139 12.70 12.59 -3.22
CA LEU A 139 11.24 12.43 -3.26
C LEU A 139 10.56 13.29 -2.19
N ARG A 140 11.05 13.25 -0.94
CA ARG A 140 10.56 14.07 0.18
C ARG A 140 10.73 15.56 -0.07
N THR A 141 11.86 15.97 -0.65
CA THR A 141 12.12 17.38 -1.00
C THR A 141 11.20 17.86 -2.12
N ARG A 142 10.93 17.00 -3.12
CA ARG A 142 10.09 17.33 -4.27
C ARG A 142 8.61 17.39 -3.92
N SER A 143 8.11 16.44 -3.13
CA SER A 143 6.70 16.36 -2.75
C SER A 143 6.52 15.56 -1.46
N LEU A 144 6.10 16.26 -0.40
CA LEU A 144 5.78 15.63 0.89
C LEU A 144 4.68 14.57 0.74
N GLN A 145 3.65 14.87 -0.05
CA GLN A 145 2.56 13.94 -0.32
C GLN A 145 3.06 12.66 -1.00
N ALA A 146 3.93 12.78 -2.01
CA ALA A 146 4.46 11.62 -2.71
C ALA A 146 5.34 10.75 -1.80
N TRP A 147 6.09 11.38 -0.90
CA TRP A 147 6.86 10.70 0.13
C TRP A 147 5.97 9.94 1.13
N ILE A 148 4.92 10.57 1.67
CA ILE A 148 3.96 9.91 2.57
C ILE A 148 3.26 8.73 1.87
N CYS A 149 2.85 8.93 0.62
CA CYS A 149 2.29 7.89 -0.23
C CYS A 149 3.27 6.73 -0.45
N TYR A 150 4.55 7.03 -0.68
CA TYR A 150 5.59 6.02 -0.80
C TYR A 150 5.75 5.19 0.48
N VAL A 151 5.86 5.85 1.64
CA VAL A 151 5.98 5.15 2.94
C VAL A 151 4.75 4.28 3.20
N THR A 152 3.56 4.80 2.92
CA THR A 152 2.32 4.02 3.02
C THR A 152 2.37 2.80 2.11
N PHE A 153 2.79 2.99 0.85
CA PHE A 153 2.85 1.92 -0.13
C PHE A 153 3.86 0.83 0.24
N ILE A 154 5.08 1.17 0.65
CA ILE A 154 6.08 0.15 1.05
C ILE A 154 5.63 -0.63 2.29
N CYS A 155 4.97 0.03 3.25
CA CYS A 155 4.40 -0.64 4.42
C CYS A 155 3.25 -1.58 4.04
N ASN A 156 2.41 -1.20 3.07
CA ASN A 156 1.38 -2.08 2.52
C ASN A 156 1.97 -3.30 1.83
N ILE A 157 3.02 -3.10 1.02
CA ILE A 157 3.69 -4.21 0.37
C ILE A 157 4.31 -5.15 1.41
N PHE A 158 4.89 -4.64 2.49
CA PHE A 158 5.38 -5.46 3.60
C PHE A 158 4.28 -6.31 4.27
N ASP A 159 3.11 -5.72 4.54
CA ASP A 159 1.99 -6.40 5.20
C ASP A 159 1.40 -7.54 4.34
N TYR A 160 1.13 -7.24 3.07
CA TYR A 160 0.47 -8.16 2.14
C TYR A 160 1.42 -9.17 1.49
N LEU A 161 2.67 -8.78 1.20
CA LEU A 161 3.58 -9.61 0.44
C LEU A 161 4.31 -10.62 1.35
N ARG A 162 3.79 -11.84 1.37
CA ARG A 162 4.33 -12.94 2.18
C ARG A 162 4.96 -14.04 1.33
N VAL A 163 6.09 -14.56 1.78
CA VAL A 163 6.75 -15.74 1.22
C VAL A 163 6.67 -16.85 2.26
N ASN A 164 6.02 -17.98 1.93
CA ASN A 164 5.77 -19.08 2.87
C ASN A 164 5.11 -18.62 4.19
N ASN A 165 4.09 -17.76 4.09
CA ASN A 165 3.38 -17.14 5.22
C ASN A 165 4.21 -16.20 6.10
N MET A 166 5.48 -15.95 5.78
CA MET A 166 6.35 -15.01 6.48
C MET A 166 6.48 -13.69 5.69
N PRO A 167 6.61 -12.54 6.38
CA PRO A 167 6.93 -11.27 5.72
C PRO A 167 8.26 -11.37 4.96
N MET A 168 8.35 -10.66 3.84
CA MET A 168 9.59 -10.65 3.05
C MET A 168 10.70 -9.91 3.80
N MET A 169 11.75 -10.62 4.22
CA MET A 169 12.91 -10.06 4.95
C MET A 169 13.58 -8.89 4.22
N ALA A 170 13.56 -8.90 2.89
CA ALA A 170 14.14 -7.83 2.07
C ALA A 170 13.48 -6.46 2.29
N LEU A 171 12.25 -6.42 2.79
CA LEU A 171 11.50 -5.17 3.04
C LEU A 171 11.62 -4.66 4.48
N VAL A 172 12.06 -5.50 5.42
CA VAL A 172 12.16 -5.11 6.85
C VAL A 172 13.04 -3.88 7.03
N ASN A 173 14.27 -3.89 6.47
CA ASN A 173 15.18 -2.76 6.60
C ASN A 173 14.66 -1.49 5.90
N PRO A 174 14.24 -1.54 4.62
CA PRO A 174 13.64 -0.39 3.96
C PRO A 174 12.46 0.23 4.72
N VAL A 175 11.58 -0.59 5.29
CA VAL A 175 10.45 -0.11 6.10
C VAL A 175 10.94 0.59 7.35
N TYR A 176 11.84 -0.04 8.12
CA TYR A 176 12.42 0.63 9.30
C TYR A 176 13.09 1.95 8.92
N ASP A 177 13.88 2.00 7.85
CA ASP A 177 14.58 3.22 7.44
C ASP A 177 13.61 4.35 7.11
N CYS A 178 12.44 4.03 6.52
CA CYS A 178 11.37 5.00 6.30
C CYS A 178 10.78 5.49 7.64
N LEU A 179 10.50 4.59 8.59
CA LEU A 179 9.97 4.96 9.91
C LEU A 179 10.98 5.79 10.72
N PHE A 180 12.27 5.43 10.69
CA PHE A 180 13.36 6.20 11.28
C PHE A 180 13.47 7.59 10.67
N ARG A 181 13.22 7.71 9.35
CA ARG A 181 13.21 9.01 8.67
C ARG A 181 12.04 9.87 9.12
N LEU A 182 10.84 9.29 9.27
CA LEU A 182 9.66 10.00 9.78
C LEU A 182 9.80 10.38 11.27
N ALA A 183 10.62 9.65 12.03
CA ALA A 183 10.93 9.93 13.43
C ALA A 183 12.04 10.99 13.63
N GLN A 184 12.60 11.55 12.56
CA GLN A 184 13.61 12.61 12.69
C GLN A 184 12.97 13.93 13.15
N PRO A 185 13.72 14.81 13.84
CA PRO A 185 13.16 16.04 14.39
C PRO A 185 12.48 16.94 13.35
N ASP A 186 13.06 17.06 12.15
CA ASP A 186 12.48 17.87 11.07
C ASP A 186 11.17 17.27 10.52
N SER A 187 10.97 15.96 10.63
CA SER A 187 9.75 15.27 10.26
C SER A 187 8.68 15.35 11.32
N LEU A 188 9.05 15.28 12.60
CA LEU A 188 8.09 15.38 13.71
C LEU A 188 7.40 16.76 13.80
N GLN A 189 7.98 17.79 13.18
CA GLN A 189 7.32 19.11 13.03
C GLN A 189 6.22 19.12 11.96
N LYS A 190 6.17 18.12 11.09
CA LYS A 190 5.18 18.02 10.02
C LYS A 190 4.10 17.03 10.43
N GLU A 191 2.94 17.55 10.77
CA GLU A 191 1.80 16.77 11.24
C GLU A 191 1.44 15.61 10.30
N GLU A 192 1.51 15.81 8.98
CA GLU A 192 1.20 14.77 8.00
C GLU A 192 2.22 13.60 8.02
N GLU A 193 3.49 13.87 8.34
CA GLU A 193 4.51 12.83 8.50
C GLU A 193 4.32 12.05 9.80
N VAL A 194 3.91 12.73 10.87
CA VAL A 194 3.58 12.10 12.17
C VAL A 194 2.34 11.22 12.05
N ASP A 195 1.28 11.70 11.40
CA ASP A 195 0.09 10.90 11.11
C ASP A 195 0.44 9.64 10.31
N CYS A 196 1.25 9.78 9.25
CA CYS A 196 1.72 8.63 8.47
C CYS A 196 2.49 7.62 9.33
N LEU A 197 3.43 8.10 10.17
CA LEU A 197 4.24 7.27 11.05
C LEU A 197 3.38 6.46 12.02
N VAL A 198 2.48 7.12 12.73
CA VAL A 198 1.58 6.50 13.71
C VAL A 198 0.65 5.51 13.01
N LEU A 199 0.08 5.87 11.87
CA LEU A 199 -0.74 4.97 11.06
C LEU A 199 0.01 3.70 10.67
N GLN A 200 1.27 3.79 10.24
CA GLN A 200 2.04 2.59 9.87
C GLN A 200 2.38 1.74 11.10
N LEU A 201 2.75 2.36 12.22
CA LEU A 201 3.05 1.64 13.47
C LEU A 201 1.83 0.89 14.01
N HIS A 202 0.64 1.48 13.94
CA HIS A 202 -0.61 0.78 14.28
C HIS A 202 -0.84 -0.48 13.44
N ARG A 203 -0.46 -0.44 12.16
CA ARG A 203 -0.77 -1.50 11.21
C ARG A 203 0.24 -2.63 11.22
N ILE A 204 1.53 -2.30 11.23
CA ILE A 204 2.62 -3.27 11.05
C ILE A 204 3.64 -3.25 12.18
N GLY A 205 3.46 -2.43 13.22
CA GLY A 205 4.43 -2.26 14.31
C GLY A 205 4.70 -3.56 15.09
N GLU A 206 3.65 -4.26 15.54
CA GLU A 206 3.80 -5.55 16.23
C GLU A 206 4.52 -6.59 15.34
N GLN A 207 4.19 -6.59 14.04
CA GLN A 207 4.84 -7.49 13.08
C GLN A 207 6.31 -7.14 12.90
N LEU A 208 6.67 -5.87 12.75
CA LEU A 208 8.05 -5.40 12.64
C LEU A 208 8.86 -5.72 13.90
N GLU A 209 8.30 -5.48 15.08
CA GLU A 209 8.99 -5.76 16.36
C GLU A 209 9.34 -7.24 16.50
N LYS A 210 8.46 -8.15 16.09
CA LYS A 210 8.76 -9.60 16.05
C LYS A 210 9.91 -9.94 15.11
N MET A 211 10.13 -9.15 14.05
CA MET A 211 11.24 -9.34 13.12
C MET A 211 12.55 -8.75 13.65
N ASN A 212 12.50 -7.59 14.33
CA ASN A 212 13.67 -6.93 14.91
C ASN A 212 13.28 -6.02 16.10
N SER A 213 13.26 -6.58 17.30
CA SER A 213 12.90 -5.82 18.51
C SER A 213 13.87 -4.69 18.84
N GLN A 214 15.17 -4.91 18.61
CA GLN A 214 16.20 -3.90 18.87
C GLN A 214 15.97 -2.62 18.06
N ARG A 215 15.69 -2.74 16.76
CA ARG A 215 15.38 -1.56 15.93
C ARG A 215 14.08 -0.88 16.36
N MET A 216 13.12 -1.63 16.87
CA MET A 216 11.89 -1.05 17.41
C MET A 216 12.16 -0.26 18.71
N ASP A 217 13.05 -0.76 19.58
CA ASP A 217 13.49 -0.04 20.78
C ASP A 217 14.19 1.27 20.43
N GLU A 218 15.11 1.24 19.48
CA GLU A 218 15.81 2.41 18.96
C GLU A 218 14.83 3.43 18.38
N LEU A 219 13.87 2.99 17.56
CA LEU A 219 12.84 3.86 16.99
C LEU A 219 12.01 4.54 18.08
N PHE A 220 11.52 3.79 19.06
CA PHE A 220 10.73 4.36 20.16
C PHE A 220 11.56 5.18 21.16
N SER A 221 12.89 5.00 21.20
CA SER A 221 13.77 5.95 21.89
C SER A 221 13.69 7.31 21.20
N LEU A 222 13.81 7.35 19.86
CA LEU A 222 13.70 8.60 19.11
C LEU A 222 12.33 9.27 19.26
N LEU A 223 11.24 8.50 19.30
CA LEU A 223 9.90 9.07 19.51
C LEU A 223 9.75 9.70 20.89
N ARG A 224 10.31 9.07 21.93
CA ARG A 224 10.32 9.62 23.29
C ARG A 224 11.19 10.87 23.37
N ASP A 225 12.38 10.84 22.78
CA ASP A 225 13.28 12.00 22.72
C ASP A 225 12.63 13.16 21.97
N GLY A 226 12.01 12.88 20.82
CA GLY A 226 11.22 13.86 20.06
C GLY A 226 10.07 14.44 20.88
N PHE A 227 9.29 13.60 21.56
CA PHE A 227 8.18 14.05 22.39
C PHE A 227 8.63 14.92 23.58
N LEU A 228 9.74 14.58 24.24
CA LEU A 228 10.21 15.25 25.45
C LEU A 228 11.06 16.49 25.19
N LEU A 229 11.89 16.46 24.15
CA LEU A 229 12.96 17.44 23.94
C LEU A 229 12.68 18.41 22.78
N GLN A 230 11.79 18.05 21.85
CA GLN A 230 11.58 18.85 20.65
C GLN A 230 10.61 20.00 20.88
N GLU A 231 11.06 21.21 20.55
CA GLU A 231 10.20 22.39 20.50
C GLU A 231 9.42 22.45 19.17
N GLY A 232 8.20 22.99 19.21
CA GLY A 232 7.41 23.26 18.00
C GLY A 232 6.57 22.09 17.47
N LEU A 233 6.35 21.03 18.26
CA LEU A 233 5.35 20.01 17.92
C LEU A 233 3.94 20.61 17.96
N SER A 234 3.09 20.27 16.97
CA SER A 234 1.67 20.63 17.02
C SER A 234 0.95 19.84 18.13
N SER A 235 -0.18 20.36 18.62
CA SER A 235 -0.99 19.65 19.62
C SER A 235 -1.44 18.27 19.12
N LEU A 236 -1.74 18.14 17.82
CA LEU A 236 -2.09 16.85 17.23
C LEU A 236 -0.89 15.92 17.17
N SER A 237 0.29 16.39 16.73
CA SER A 237 1.51 15.58 16.73
C SER A 237 1.87 15.09 18.14
N GLN A 238 1.72 15.94 19.17
CA GLN A 238 1.92 15.54 20.56
C GLN A 238 0.94 14.44 20.99
N LEU A 239 -0.35 14.60 20.65
CA LEU A 239 -1.38 13.62 20.98
C LEU A 239 -1.11 12.27 20.30
N LEU A 240 -0.78 12.28 19.00
CA LEU A 240 -0.48 11.08 18.22
C LEU A 240 0.79 10.37 18.71
N LEU A 241 1.84 11.11 19.04
CA LEU A 241 3.07 10.54 19.58
C LEU A 241 2.85 9.92 20.96
N LEU A 242 2.09 10.58 21.84
CA LEU A 242 1.75 10.03 23.15
C LEU A 242 0.94 8.74 23.01
N GLU A 243 -0.08 8.76 22.16
CA GLU A 243 -0.95 7.62 21.88
C GLU A 243 -0.13 6.41 21.41
N ILE A 244 0.75 6.58 20.41
CA ILE A 244 1.51 5.43 19.88
C ILE A 244 2.54 4.90 20.89
N ILE A 245 3.11 5.77 21.74
CA ILE A 245 4.02 5.37 22.83
C ILE A 245 3.27 4.52 23.85
N GLU A 246 2.07 4.94 24.25
CA GLU A 246 1.20 4.16 25.15
C GLU A 246 0.73 2.86 24.50
N PHE A 247 0.37 2.89 23.22
CA PHE A 247 -0.07 1.72 22.45
C PHE A 247 0.99 0.64 22.41
N ARG A 248 2.26 0.99 22.15
CA ARG A 248 3.37 0.03 22.24
C ARG A 248 3.62 -0.44 23.68
N ALA A 249 3.57 0.46 24.66
CA ALA A 249 3.73 0.09 26.07
C ALA A 249 2.66 -0.90 26.57
N ALA A 250 1.50 -0.92 25.92
CA ALA A 250 0.41 -1.86 26.14
C ALA A 250 0.48 -3.11 25.22
N ASP A 251 1.67 -3.51 24.75
CA ASP A 251 1.89 -4.65 23.85
C ASP A 251 1.10 -4.55 22.53
N TRP A 252 1.10 -3.36 21.90
CA TRP A 252 0.38 -3.06 20.66
C TRP A 252 -1.14 -3.28 20.77
N LYS A 253 -1.72 -2.87 21.90
CA LYS A 253 -3.15 -2.96 22.16
C LYS A 253 -3.70 -1.64 22.66
N MET A 254 -4.90 -1.32 22.19
CA MET A 254 -5.65 -0.17 22.66
C MET A 254 -6.31 -0.51 23.99
N THR A 255 -5.98 0.23 25.05
CA THR A 255 -6.62 0.06 26.37
C THR A 255 -7.94 0.83 26.44
N ASP A 256 -8.87 0.42 27.30
CA ASP A 256 -10.15 1.13 27.47
C ASP A 256 -9.96 2.58 27.93
N ALA A 257 -8.92 2.86 28.72
CA ALA A 257 -8.58 4.20 29.19
C ALA A 257 -8.06 5.07 28.05
N ALA A 258 -7.12 4.54 27.25
CA ALA A 258 -6.59 5.22 26.07
C ALA A 258 -7.70 5.46 25.04
N GLN A 259 -8.54 4.45 24.77
CA GLN A 259 -9.67 4.59 23.84
C GLN A 259 -10.59 5.75 24.22
N LYS A 260 -10.89 5.90 25.51
CA LYS A 260 -11.68 7.04 26.00
C LYS A 260 -10.92 8.34 25.83
N TYR A 261 -9.66 8.41 26.26
CA TYR A 261 -8.90 9.64 26.22
C TYR A 261 -8.67 10.19 24.80
N TYR A 262 -8.31 9.34 23.85
CA TYR A 262 -7.96 9.76 22.48
C TYR A 262 -9.14 9.81 21.50
N TYR A 263 -10.19 9.02 21.72
CA TYR A 263 -11.27 8.84 20.73
C TYR A 263 -12.69 9.03 21.26
N SER A 264 -12.90 9.19 22.57
CA SER A 264 -14.22 9.63 23.03
C SER A 264 -14.34 11.13 22.80
N GLU A 265 -15.36 11.54 22.05
CA GLU A 265 -15.67 12.96 21.87
C GLU A 265 -15.82 13.59 23.25
N VAL A 266 -14.97 14.57 23.57
CA VAL A 266 -15.30 15.53 24.62
C VAL A 266 -16.47 16.32 24.06
N THR A 267 -17.69 15.87 24.33
CA THR A 267 -18.88 16.70 24.20
C THR A 267 -18.76 17.81 25.25
N ASP A 268 -18.17 18.93 24.85
CA ASP A 268 -18.39 20.21 25.52
C ASP A 268 -19.80 20.74 25.19
#